data_AF-D8GQY1-F1
#
_entry.id   AF-D8GQY1-F1
#
_cell.length_a   1.000
_cell.length_b   1.000
_cell.length_c   1.000
_cell.angle_alpha   90.00
_cell.angle_beta   90.00
_cell.angle_gamma   90.00
#
_symmetry.space_group_name_H-M   'P 1'
#
loop_
_entity.id
_entity.type
_entity.pdbx_description
1 polymer ?
#
loop_
_entity_poly.entity_id
_entity_poly.type
_entity_poly.pdbx_seq_one_letter_code
_entity_poly.pdbx_strand_id
1 'polypeptide(L)'
;MNMSEFIIILSIINSVIHEILHGLAYKLFGVKIRFEFKLPYAYTMETSGLPIDIFKFTIILLLPLLLISLTCLFLPTWLGEIFFIINLLGSAGYIHVTVSS
;
A
#
# COMPACT_ATOMS: atom_id res chain seq x y z
N MET A 1 -23.08 13.22 0.33
CA MET A 1 -21.81 12.77 0.90
C MET A 1 -21.08 13.98 1.45
N ASN A 2 -20.79 13.99 2.74
CA ASN A 2 -20.00 15.06 3.35
C ASN A 2 -18.49 14.78 3.17
N MET A 3 -17.65 15.79 3.44
CA MET A 3 -16.20 15.71 3.16
C MET A 3 -15.52 14.54 3.90
N SER A 4 -15.97 14.25 5.13
CA SER A 4 -15.46 13.13 5.93
C SER A 4 -15.79 11.77 5.31
N GLU A 5 -17.04 11.55 4.87
CA GLU A 5 -17.44 10.31 4.18
C GLU A 5 -16.62 10.13 2.89
N PHE A 6 -16.41 11.21 2.15
CA PHE A 6 -15.60 11.20 0.94
C PHE A 6 -14.15 10.79 1.22
N ILE A 7 -13.49 11.39 2.20
CA ILE A 7 -12.10 11.06 2.57
C ILE A 7 -11.99 9.60 3.03
N ILE A 8 -12.96 9.08 3.79
CA ILE A 8 -12.95 7.69 4.25
C ILE A 8 -13.02 6.73 3.06
N ILE A 9 -13.94 6.96 2.11
CA ILE A 9 -14.05 6.12 0.91
C ILE A 9 -12.76 6.17 0.10
N LEU A 10 -12.20 7.37 -0.07
CA LEU A 10 -10.93 7.58 -0.76
C LEU A 10 -9.78 6.81 -0.09
N SER A 11 -9.78 6.79 1.24
CA SER A 11 -8.77 6.09 2.05
C SER A 11 -8.85 4.58 1.91
N ILE A 12 -10.07 4.02 1.89
CA ILE A 12 -10.31 2.59 1.69
C ILE A 12 -9.86 2.18 0.29
N ILE A 13 -10.25 2.93 -0.74
CA ILE A 13 -9.85 2.66 -2.14
C ILE A 13 -8.33 2.70 -2.25
N ASN A 14 -7.69 3.73 -1.70
CA ASN A 14 -6.23 3.84 -1.71
C ASN A 14 -5.57 2.64 -1.02
N SER A 15 -6.04 2.25 0.17
CA SER A 15 -5.49 1.10 0.92
C SER A 15 -5.61 -0.21 0.14
N VAL A 16 -6.74 -0.47 -0.51
CA VAL A 16 -6.92 -1.67 -1.34
C VAL A 16 -5.95 -1.67 -2.52
N ILE A 17 -5.82 -0.55 -3.23
CA ILE A 17 -4.88 -0.44 -4.36
C ILE A 17 -3.43 -0.60 -3.88
N HIS A 18 -3.08 0.00 -2.74
CA HIS A 18 -1.75 -0.06 -2.13
C HIS A 18 -1.33 -1.50 -1.86
N GLU A 19 -2.20 -2.27 -1.22
CA GLU A 19 -1.93 -3.68 -0.92
C GLU A 19 -1.88 -4.53 -2.18
N ILE A 20 -2.75 -4.29 -3.18
CA ILE A 20 -2.66 -4.98 -4.47
C ILE A 20 -1.29 -4.75 -5.12
N LEU A 21 -0.75 -3.54 -5.06
CA LEU A 21 0.58 -3.23 -5.61
C LEU A 21 1.70 -3.94 -4.85
N HIS A 22 1.63 -4.02 -3.51
CA HIS A 22 2.55 -4.87 -2.72
C HIS A 22 2.47 -6.33 -3.17
N GLY A 23 1.25 -6.88 -3.31
CA GLY A 23 1.05 -8.24 -3.74
C GLY A 23 1.57 -8.53 -5.15
N LEU A 24 1.41 -7.59 -6.08
CA LEU A 24 2.00 -7.69 -7.41
C LEU A 24 3.54 -7.66 -7.34
N ALA A 25 4.12 -6.77 -6.53
CA ALA A 25 5.57 -6.70 -6.33
C ALA A 25 6.13 -8.03 -5.79
N TYR A 26 5.49 -8.63 -4.79
CA TYR A 26 5.86 -9.95 -4.29
C TYR A 26 5.77 -11.03 -5.37
N LYS A 27 4.67 -11.08 -6.12
CA LYS A 27 4.49 -12.05 -7.20
C LYS A 27 5.55 -11.92 -8.30
N LEU A 28 6.03 -10.71 -8.60
CA LEU A 28 7.14 -10.50 -9.53
C LEU A 28 8.44 -11.18 -9.06
N PHE A 29 8.62 -11.37 -7.76
CA PHE A 29 9.77 -12.09 -7.18
C PHE A 29 9.50 -13.58 -6.95
N GLY A 30 8.38 -14.12 -7.46
CA GLY A 30 8.01 -15.53 -7.30
C GLY A 30 7.50 -15.90 -5.90
N VAL A 31 7.22 -14.89 -5.08
CA VAL A 31 6.79 -15.06 -3.69
C VAL A 31 5.29 -15.34 -3.63
N LYS A 32 4.89 -16.32 -2.80
CA LYS A 32 3.47 -16.62 -2.55
C LYS A 32 2.93 -15.65 -1.49
N ILE A 33 1.78 -15.07 -1.76
CA ILE A 33 1.14 -14.09 -0.89
C ILE A 33 -0.24 -14.54 -0.45
N ARG A 34 -0.67 -14.00 0.69
CA ARG A 34 -2.05 -13.97 1.14
C ARG A 34 -2.43 -12.54 1.50
N PHE A 35 -3.62 -12.13 1.07
CA PHE A 35 -4.21 -10.89 1.53
C PHE A 35 -5.00 -11.19 2.81
N GLU A 36 -4.72 -10.47 3.88
CA GLU A 36 -5.47 -10.53 5.13
C GLU A 36 -6.10 -9.18 5.41
N PHE A 37 -7.25 -9.21 6.09
CA PHE A 37 -8.05 -8.03 6.33
C PHE A 37 -8.36 -7.91 7.82
N LYS A 38 -7.91 -6.82 8.42
CA LYS A 38 -8.16 -6.45 9.82
C LYS A 38 -8.64 -5.01 9.83
N LEU A 39 -9.97 -4.84 9.71
CA LEU A 39 -10.62 -3.55 9.56
C LEU A 39 -10.04 -2.51 10.56
N PRO A 40 -9.57 -1.34 10.10
CA PRO A 40 -9.75 -0.76 8.75
C PRO A 40 -8.65 -1.08 7.73
N TYR A 41 -7.70 -1.98 8.03
CA TYR A 41 -6.50 -2.22 7.23
C TYR A 41 -6.57 -3.56 6.48
N ALA A 42 -6.22 -3.54 5.20
CA ALA A 42 -5.77 -4.73 4.49
C ALA A 42 -4.24 -4.82 4.62
N TYR A 43 -3.68 -6.03 4.65
CA TYR A 43 -2.24 -6.22 4.52
C TYR A 43 -1.90 -7.45 3.70
N THR A 44 -0.81 -7.34 2.95
CA THR A 44 -0.24 -8.40 2.13
C THR A 44 0.83 -9.14 2.91
N MET A 45 0.61 -10.43 3.16
CA MET A 45 1.51 -11.29 3.91
C MET A 45 2.21 -12.31 3.00
N GLU A 46 3.52 -12.48 3.21
CA GLU A 46 4.32 -13.55 2.60
C GLU A 46 3.99 -14.91 3.22
N THR A 47 3.90 -15.96 2.40
CA THR A 47 3.50 -17.31 2.87
C THR A 47 4.36 -18.45 2.31
N SER A 48 5.36 -18.15 1.47
CA SER A 48 6.23 -19.16 0.87
C SER A 48 7.50 -19.45 1.69
N GLY A 49 7.83 -18.65 2.69
CA GLY A 49 9.09 -18.77 3.43
C GLY A 49 10.33 -18.48 2.57
N LEU A 50 10.16 -17.80 1.43
CA LEU A 50 11.27 -17.45 0.55
C LEU A 50 12.01 -16.25 1.13
N PRO A 51 13.36 -16.28 1.20
CA PRO A 51 14.12 -15.15 1.72
C PRO A 51 14.00 -13.95 0.78
N ILE A 52 13.62 -12.80 1.35
CA ILE A 52 13.54 -11.53 0.65
C ILE A 52 14.70 -10.67 1.12
N ASP A 53 15.63 -10.43 0.22
CA ASP A 53 16.75 -9.52 0.48
C ASP A 53 16.28 -8.06 0.55
N ILE A 54 17.14 -7.21 1.10
CA ILE A 54 16.86 -5.78 1.31
C ILE A 54 16.48 -5.08 0.00
N PHE A 55 17.08 -5.47 -1.13
CA PHE A 55 16.80 -4.84 -2.42
C PHE A 55 15.38 -5.15 -2.90
N LYS A 56 14.98 -6.43 -2.88
CA LYS A 56 13.61 -6.84 -3.20
C LYS A 56 12.60 -6.20 -2.25
N PHE A 57 12.89 -6.20 -0.94
CA PHE A 57 12.02 -5.57 0.05
C PHE A 57 11.87 -4.07 -0.21
N THR A 58 12.94 -3.37 -0.55
CA THR A 58 12.91 -1.94 -0.90
C THR A 58 12.01 -1.67 -2.11
N ILE A 59 12.07 -2.53 -3.14
CA ILE A 59 11.18 -2.42 -4.31
C ILE A 59 9.72 -2.65 -3.88
N ILE A 60 9.45 -3.70 -3.10
CA ILE A 60 8.10 -4.01 -2.62
C ILE A 60 7.54 -2.84 -1.82
N LEU A 61 8.36 -2.20 -0.98
CA LEU A 61 7.96 -1.05 -0.16
C LEU A 61 7.72 0.22 -0.99
N LEU A 62 8.63 0.56 -1.90
CA LEU A 62 8.59 1.83 -2.63
C LEU A 62 7.66 1.82 -3.84
N LEU A 63 7.36 0.65 -4.42
CA LEU A 63 6.57 0.56 -5.64
C LEU A 63 5.15 1.15 -5.45
N PRO A 64 4.38 0.81 -4.41
CA PRO A 64 3.06 1.41 -4.19
C PRO A 64 3.16 2.91 -3.90
N LEU A 65 4.15 3.31 -3.09
CA LEU A 65 4.38 4.72 -2.78
C LEU A 65 4.58 5.54 -4.06
N LEU A 66 5.48 5.11 -4.94
CA LEU A 66 5.80 5.83 -6.17
C LEU A 66 4.64 5.83 -7.16
N LEU A 67 4.05 4.67 -7.45
CA LEU A 67 3.00 4.57 -8.47
C LEU A 67 1.76 5.37 -8.08
N ILE A 68 1.31 5.27 -6.83
CA ILE A 68 0.15 6.02 -6.36
C ILE A 68 0.48 7.52 -6.29
N SER A 69 1.66 7.90 -5.82
CA SER A 69 2.04 9.33 -5.75
C SER A 69 2.11 9.98 -7.13
N LEU A 70 2.52 9.24 -8.17
CA LEU A 70 2.48 9.73 -9.55
C LEU A 70 1.03 9.97 -10.02
N THR A 71 0.07 9.15 -9.60
CA THR A 71 -1.34 9.39 -9.94
C THR A 71 -1.91 10.66 -9.31
N CYS A 72 -1.36 11.09 -8.16
CA CYS A 72 -1.78 12.33 -7.50
C CYS A 72 -1.50 13.58 -8.36
N LEU A 73 -0.53 13.53 -9.27
CA LEU A 73 -0.23 14.64 -10.19
C LEU A 73 -1.37 14.96 -11.17
N PHE A 74 -2.27 14.02 -11.39
CA PHE A 74 -3.43 14.18 -12.28
C PHE A 74 -4.69 14.63 -11.53
N LEU A 75 -4.62 14.78 -10.20
CA LEU A 75 -5.73 15.19 -9.36
C LEU A 75 -5.67 16.69 -9.03
N PRO A 76 -6.80 17.33 -8.73
CA PRO A 76 -6.81 18.67 -8.13
C PRO A 76 -5.94 18.71 -6.87
N THR A 77 -5.21 19.80 -6.64
CA THR A 77 -4.18 19.90 -5.58
C THR A 77 -4.66 19.42 -4.21
N TRP A 78 -5.82 19.90 -3.75
CA TRP A 78 -6.39 19.52 -2.45
C TRP A 78 -6.68 18.02 -2.34
N LEU A 79 -7.04 17.36 -3.45
CA LEU A 79 -7.33 15.93 -3.49
C LEU A 79 -6.05 15.11 -3.60
N GLY A 80 -5.11 15.56 -4.42
CA GLY A 80 -3.80 14.94 -4.60
C GLY A 80 -2.99 14.92 -3.31
N GLU A 81 -3.01 16.01 -2.52
CA GLU A 81 -2.35 16.10 -1.22
C GLU A 81 -2.93 15.11 -0.20
N ILE A 82 -4.27 15.04 -0.10
CA ILE A 82 -4.94 14.07 0.79
C ILE A 82 -4.58 12.64 0.39
N PHE A 83 -4.67 12.31 -0.90
CA PHE A 83 -4.38 10.97 -1.41
C PHE A 83 -2.91 10.59 -1.20
N PHE A 84 -1.99 11.54 -1.38
CA PHE A 84 -0.57 11.36 -1.09
C PHE A 84 -0.30 11.07 0.39
N ILE A 85 -0.91 11.83 1.30
CA ILE A 85 -0.74 11.61 2.75
C ILE A 85 -1.24 10.23 3.15
N ILE A 86 -2.42 9.83 2.68
CA ILE A 86 -2.98 8.49 2.95
C ILE A 86 -2.04 7.40 2.43
N ASN A 87 -1.51 7.58 1.22
CA ASN A 87 -0.58 6.63 0.61
C ASN A 87 0.74 6.49 1.40
N LEU A 88 1.29 7.62 1.86
CA LEU A 88 2.49 7.65 2.70
C LEU A 88 2.26 6.93 4.04
N LEU A 89 1.11 7.14 4.68
CA LEU A 89 0.73 6.44 5.91
C LEU A 89 0.60 4.93 5.69
N GLY A 90 0.06 4.50 4.54
CA GLY A 90 -0.01 3.10 4.14
C GLY A 90 1.38 2.45 4.09
N SER A 91 2.34 3.08 3.41
CA SER A 91 3.71 2.57 3.35
C SER A 91 4.41 2.54 4.71
N ALA A 92 4.16 3.52 5.58
CA ALA A 92 4.71 3.52 6.94
C ALA A 92 4.14 2.38 7.80
N GLY A 93 2.83 2.13 7.70
CA GLY A 93 2.17 1.00 8.37
C GLY A 93 2.71 -0.36 7.90
N TYR A 94 3.03 -0.46 6.61
CA TYR A 94 3.59 -1.69 6.01
C TYR A 94 4.94 -2.10 6.63
N ILE A 95 5.81 -1.12 6.93
CA ILE A 95 7.07 -1.35 7.64
C ILE A 95 6.79 -1.94 9.03
N HIS A 96 5.82 -1.38 9.75
CA HIS A 96 5.46 -1.88 11.08
C HIS A 96 4.98 -3.34 11.02
N VAL A 97 4.09 -3.68 10.09
CA VAL A 97 3.61 -5.06 9.91
C VAL A 97 4.79 -6.00 9.65
N THR A 98 5.67 -5.64 8.72
CA THR A 98 6.81 -6.50 8.34
C THR A 98 7.84 -6.68 9.46
N VAL A 99 8.08 -5.66 10.29
CA VAL A 99 9.05 -5.75 11.40
C VAL A 99 8.46 -6.46 12.63
N SER A 100 7.13 -6.49 12.76
CA SER A 100 6.43 -7.12 13.88
C SER A 100 6.01 -8.58 13.65
N SER A 101 6.12 -9.06 12.41
CA SER A 101 5.84 -10.44 11.97
C SER A 101 7.08 -11.31 11.94
#